data_AF-A0A9D3WIS8-F1
#
_entry.id   AF-A0A9D3WIS8-F1
#
_cell.length_a   1.000
_cell.length_b   1.000
_cell.length_c   1.000
_cell.angle_alpha   90.00
_cell.angle_beta   90.00
_cell.angle_gamma   90.00
#
_symmetry.space_group_name_H-M   'P 1'
#
loop_
_entity.id
_entity.type
_entity.pdbx_description
1 polymer ?
#
loop_
_entity_poly.entity_id
_entity_poly.type
_entity_poly.pdbx_seq_one_letter_code
_entity_poly.pdbx_strand_id
1 'polypeptide(L)'
;MHTSEQPQTSTSEPSGPQPPQTLLHLITTVLSLLLLSSLTVRSFVGRWQVLRSKLCTLQSSLSSISESPHWDDNSLLHTLFPSLLSTLQRLKPLSDQCTLSSFTGGKLLMQSDLDIASSSLSSHLRDLYLLLRSGVLHQSNAIVLSHPGPGSDKDDLGFFIRDVFTRLQIGGIEFKKKALESLLQLLNKDEKSTAVVAKEGNIGYLISLLEVNSQPLIREQAVLAVSMLASSSQDSRKIIFEEGGLGPLLRILETGSISLKEKAAIAVEAITADPENAWAISAYGGVSALIEACRSGSQPIQTHAVGALRNVASVEDIRLALGEEGAVPVLVQLLVSGNTATQEKILSSSTTTVIQLSEFIKHRNMVLQQISASLLSKLSISEGNKRAISSCMGSLVKLMESPKPMGLQDAAAQAIVSLLTVRSNRKELARDEKSVMRLVQMLDPQNETVSKKYPLMVVTALLAGGSGDCRKILVAAGANKHLQILTEMEVAGAKKALQRLAGITLKSIFSRTWRE
;
A
#
# COMPACT_ATOMS: atom_id res chain seq x y z
N MET A 1 -22.57 4.62 -78.11
CA MET A 1 -21.78 4.21 -76.93
C MET A 1 -22.57 4.58 -75.70
N HIS A 2 -23.06 3.57 -74.99
CA HIS A 2 -23.74 3.69 -73.70
C HIS A 2 -22.74 4.07 -72.60
N THR A 3 -23.10 5.04 -71.77
CA THR A 3 -22.66 5.19 -70.36
C THR A 3 -23.74 6.04 -69.67
N SER A 4 -24.88 5.46 -69.26
CA SER A 4 -25.16 5.00 -67.89
C SER A 4 -25.05 6.13 -66.86
N GLU A 5 -26.16 6.83 -66.65
CA GLU A 5 -26.46 7.58 -65.41
C GLU A 5 -26.62 6.58 -64.26
N GLN A 6 -25.89 6.80 -63.15
CA GLN A 6 -26.18 6.19 -61.86
C GLN A 6 -26.73 7.24 -60.90
N PRO A 7 -27.73 6.92 -60.06
CA PRO A 7 -28.36 7.87 -59.16
C PRO A 7 -27.44 8.15 -57.98
N GLN A 8 -27.22 9.43 -57.66
CA GLN A 8 -26.60 9.83 -56.39
C GLN A 8 -27.53 9.45 -55.25
N THR A 9 -27.22 8.33 -54.59
CA THR A 9 -27.75 7.98 -53.27
C THR A 9 -27.31 9.04 -52.27
N SER A 10 -28.28 9.81 -51.77
CA SER A 10 -28.16 10.68 -50.60
C SER A 10 -27.70 9.85 -49.40
N THR A 11 -26.40 9.83 -49.17
CA THR A 11 -25.80 9.34 -47.93
C THR A 11 -26.06 10.41 -46.88
N SER A 12 -27.03 10.16 -46.01
CA SER A 12 -27.26 10.94 -44.80
C SER A 12 -25.99 10.91 -43.96
N GLU A 13 -25.24 12.01 -43.96
CA GLU A 13 -24.20 12.25 -42.96
C GLU A 13 -24.81 12.07 -41.56
N PRO A 14 -24.12 11.36 -40.64
CA PRO A 14 -24.59 11.28 -39.26
C PRO A 14 -24.53 12.68 -38.66
N SER A 15 -25.70 13.21 -38.30
CA SER A 15 -25.86 14.50 -37.62
C SER A 15 -24.85 14.60 -36.47
N GLY A 16 -24.00 15.62 -36.51
CA GLY A 16 -23.10 15.96 -35.40
C GLY A 16 -23.86 16.14 -34.08
N PRO A 17 -23.16 16.13 -32.93
CA PRO A 17 -23.80 16.29 -31.62
C PRO A 17 -24.66 17.54 -31.61
N GLN A 18 -25.96 17.37 -31.34
CA GLN A 18 -26.89 18.51 -31.30
C GLN A 18 -26.41 19.52 -30.24
N PRO A 19 -26.50 20.83 -30.54
CA PRO A 19 -26.04 21.85 -29.63
C PRO A 19 -26.87 21.81 -28.32
N PRO A 20 -26.28 22.13 -27.16
CA PRO A 20 -26.94 22.00 -25.86
C PRO A 20 -28.21 22.83 -25.75
N GLN A 21 -28.30 23.97 -26.46
CA GLN A 21 -29.53 24.77 -26.50
C GLN A 21 -30.70 24.03 -27.14
N THR A 22 -30.45 23.34 -28.26
CA THR A 22 -31.47 22.53 -28.94
C THR A 22 -31.92 21.38 -28.04
N LEU A 23 -30.98 20.71 -27.38
CA LEU A 23 -31.29 19.62 -26.44
C LEU A 23 -32.08 20.12 -25.24
N LEU A 24 -31.72 21.25 -24.65
CA LEU A 24 -32.44 21.85 -23.53
C LEU A 24 -33.88 22.22 -23.95
N HIS A 25 -34.06 22.78 -25.14
CA HIS A 25 -35.39 23.09 -25.64
C HIS A 25 -36.24 21.82 -25.83
N LEU A 26 -35.67 20.75 -26.40
CA LEU A 26 -36.36 19.46 -26.54
C LEU A 26 -36.74 18.88 -25.17
N ILE A 27 -35.82 18.91 -24.21
CA ILE A 27 -36.04 18.42 -22.84
C ILE A 27 -37.18 19.20 -22.16
N THR A 28 -37.13 20.54 -22.19
CA THR A 28 -38.16 21.39 -21.56
C THR A 28 -39.53 21.22 -22.21
N THR A 29 -39.58 20.99 -23.53
CA THR A 29 -40.82 20.70 -24.26
C THR A 29 -41.42 19.36 -23.82
N VAL A 30 -40.62 18.28 -23.81
CA VAL A 30 -41.08 16.95 -23.38
C VAL A 30 -41.49 16.97 -21.90
N LEU A 31 -40.72 17.66 -21.05
CA LEU A 31 -41.00 17.82 -19.64
C LEU A 31 -42.33 18.51 -19.38
N SER A 32 -42.62 19.60 -20.10
CA SER A 32 -43.88 20.34 -19.96
C SER A 32 -45.09 19.48 -20.34
N LEU A 33 -44.96 18.69 -21.42
CA LEU A 33 -45.99 17.72 -21.83
C LEU A 33 -46.20 16.63 -20.78
N LEU A 34 -45.13 16.09 -20.19
CA LEU A 34 -45.20 15.07 -19.13
C LEU A 34 -45.81 15.61 -17.83
N LEU A 35 -45.51 16.85 -17.46
CA LEU A 35 -46.11 17.49 -16.29
C LEU A 35 -47.62 17.65 -16.46
N LEU A 36 -48.08 18.00 -17.67
CA LEU A 36 -49.49 18.05 -18.01
C LEU A 36 -50.12 16.65 -18.01
N SER A 37 -49.51 15.68 -18.69
CA SER A 37 -50.04 14.31 -18.79
C SER A 37 -50.08 13.61 -17.42
N SER A 38 -49.16 13.91 -16.51
CA SER A 38 -49.18 13.36 -15.14
C SER A 38 -50.41 13.78 -14.32
N LEU A 39 -51.10 14.87 -14.66
CA LEU A 39 -52.37 15.26 -14.03
C LEU A 39 -53.55 14.41 -14.47
N THR A 40 -53.50 13.87 -15.69
CA THR A 40 -54.63 13.18 -16.32
C THR A 40 -54.57 11.66 -16.12
N VAL A 41 -53.50 11.17 -15.49
CA VAL A 41 -53.30 9.76 -15.17
C VAL A 41 -54.38 9.23 -14.22
N ARG A 42 -54.97 8.09 -14.56
CA ARG A 42 -56.03 7.42 -13.77
C ARG A 42 -55.55 6.17 -13.04
N SER A 43 -54.42 5.60 -13.43
CA SER A 43 -53.85 4.37 -12.87
C SER A 43 -52.45 4.61 -12.28
N PHE A 44 -52.05 3.83 -11.27
CA PHE A 44 -50.76 3.98 -10.58
C PHE A 44 -50.50 5.39 -10.01
N VAL A 45 -51.56 6.08 -9.55
CA VAL A 45 -51.55 7.50 -9.14
C VAL A 45 -50.43 7.82 -8.14
N GLY A 46 -50.23 6.99 -7.11
CA GLY A 46 -49.17 7.23 -6.11
C GLY A 46 -47.76 7.27 -6.70
N ARG A 47 -47.45 6.40 -7.67
CA ARG A 47 -46.13 6.39 -8.34
C ARG A 47 -45.96 7.58 -9.28
N TRP A 48 -47.04 7.96 -9.97
CA TRP A 48 -47.06 9.16 -10.79
C TRP A 48 -46.96 10.45 -9.98
N GLN A 49 -47.48 10.50 -8.75
CA GLN A 49 -47.25 11.62 -7.83
C GLN A 49 -45.77 11.78 -7.49
N VAL A 50 -45.07 10.67 -7.19
CA VAL A 50 -43.61 10.68 -6.95
C VAL A 50 -42.85 11.14 -8.20
N LEU A 51 -43.18 10.59 -9.37
CA LEU A 51 -42.57 11.00 -10.63
C LEU A 51 -42.81 12.48 -10.93
N ARG A 52 -44.03 12.95 -10.76
CA ARG A 52 -44.41 14.36 -10.94
C ARG A 52 -43.60 15.28 -10.04
N SER A 53 -43.46 14.94 -8.75
CA SER A 53 -42.62 15.71 -7.83
C SER A 53 -41.19 15.84 -8.35
N LYS A 54 -40.60 14.73 -8.84
CA LYS A 54 -39.26 14.73 -9.43
C LYS A 54 -39.18 15.53 -10.73
N LEU A 55 -40.20 15.48 -11.59
CA LEU A 55 -40.28 16.28 -12.81
C LEU A 55 -40.38 17.78 -12.50
N CYS A 56 -41.08 18.19 -11.44
CA CYS A 56 -41.10 19.58 -10.99
C CYS A 56 -39.73 20.04 -10.49
N THR A 57 -39.04 19.21 -9.69
CA THR A 57 -37.65 19.51 -9.28
C THR A 57 -36.73 19.61 -10.51
N LEU A 58 -36.89 18.72 -11.48
CA LEU A 58 -36.12 18.74 -12.72
C LEU A 58 -36.34 20.05 -13.47
N GLN A 59 -37.58 20.52 -13.56
CA GLN A 59 -37.90 21.80 -14.18
C GLN A 59 -37.12 22.94 -13.51
N SER A 60 -37.14 23.00 -12.17
CA SER A 60 -36.39 24.02 -11.43
C SER A 60 -34.87 23.94 -11.65
N SER A 61 -34.29 22.73 -11.66
CA SER A 61 -32.86 22.55 -11.92
C SER A 61 -32.46 22.98 -13.33
N LEU A 62 -33.27 22.66 -14.34
CA LEU A 62 -33.02 23.07 -15.73
C LEU A 62 -33.13 24.59 -15.90
N SER A 63 -34.06 25.25 -15.21
CA SER A 63 -34.14 26.71 -15.17
C SER A 63 -32.86 27.32 -14.57
N SER A 64 -32.40 26.83 -13.43
CA SER A 64 -31.14 27.31 -12.81
C SER A 64 -29.91 27.08 -13.69
N ILE A 65 -29.87 25.99 -14.46
CA ILE A 65 -28.79 25.75 -15.44
C ILE A 65 -28.85 26.78 -16.56
N SER A 66 -30.05 27.06 -17.10
CA SER A 66 -30.21 28.05 -18.18
C SER A 66 -29.91 29.49 -17.76
N GLU A 67 -29.99 29.78 -16.46
CA GLU A 67 -29.64 31.07 -15.86
C GLU A 67 -28.14 31.21 -15.55
N SER A 68 -27.39 30.10 -15.50
CA SER A 68 -25.95 30.12 -15.21
C SER A 68 -25.18 30.72 -16.39
N PRO A 69 -24.06 31.44 -16.18
CA PRO A 69 -23.22 31.86 -17.30
C PRO A 69 -22.56 30.64 -17.96
N HIS A 70 -22.14 30.72 -19.23
CA HIS A 70 -21.35 29.68 -19.94
C HIS A 70 -21.90 28.24 -19.94
N TRP A 71 -23.17 28.02 -19.62
CA TRP A 71 -23.73 26.67 -19.54
C TRP A 71 -23.71 25.94 -20.89
N ASP A 72 -23.90 26.68 -21.98
CA ASP A 72 -24.03 26.16 -23.33
C ASP A 72 -22.71 25.66 -23.93
N ASP A 73 -21.58 26.13 -23.41
CA ASP A 73 -20.25 25.63 -23.79
C ASP A 73 -19.79 24.45 -22.91
N ASN A 74 -20.57 24.08 -21.88
CA ASN A 74 -20.13 23.08 -20.93
C ASN A 74 -20.24 21.66 -21.49
N SER A 75 -19.05 21.08 -21.73
CA SER A 75 -18.87 19.72 -22.26
C SER A 75 -19.59 18.60 -21.49
N LEU A 76 -19.90 18.76 -20.20
CA LEU A 76 -20.64 17.77 -19.41
C LEU A 76 -22.11 17.68 -19.79
N LEU A 77 -22.73 18.79 -20.22
CA LEU A 77 -24.14 18.80 -20.62
C LEU A 77 -24.38 17.96 -21.87
N HIS A 78 -23.39 17.87 -22.76
CA HIS A 78 -23.45 16.96 -23.92
C HIS A 78 -23.53 15.49 -23.53
N THR A 79 -23.10 15.12 -22.31
CA THR A 79 -23.25 13.76 -21.79
C THR A 79 -24.55 13.58 -21.01
N LEU A 80 -24.94 14.58 -20.22
CA LEU A 80 -26.12 14.48 -19.34
C LEU A 80 -27.44 14.63 -20.10
N PHE A 81 -27.57 15.64 -20.97
CA PHE A 81 -28.83 15.98 -21.62
C PHE A 81 -29.38 14.86 -22.52
N PRO A 82 -28.59 14.16 -23.35
CA PRO A 82 -29.12 13.06 -24.14
C PRO A 82 -29.70 11.91 -23.29
N SER A 83 -29.04 11.58 -22.18
CA SER A 83 -29.50 10.52 -21.26
C SER A 83 -30.78 10.91 -20.50
N LEU A 84 -30.90 12.17 -20.11
CA LEU A 84 -32.09 12.75 -19.52
C LEU A 84 -33.25 12.75 -20.52
N LEU A 85 -33.01 13.25 -21.75
CA LEU A 85 -33.99 13.29 -22.82
C LEU A 85 -34.54 11.90 -23.13
N SER A 86 -33.66 10.89 -23.24
CA SER A 86 -34.07 9.49 -23.44
C SER A 86 -34.98 9.00 -22.31
N THR A 87 -34.67 9.33 -21.06
CA THR A 87 -35.48 8.94 -19.90
C THR A 87 -36.87 9.59 -19.93
N LEU A 88 -36.94 10.88 -20.28
CA LEU A 88 -38.22 11.59 -20.44
C LEU A 88 -39.04 11.04 -21.63
N GLN A 89 -38.39 10.74 -22.75
CA GLN A 89 -39.04 10.13 -23.91
C GLN A 89 -39.63 8.75 -23.59
N ARG A 90 -38.95 7.93 -22.77
CA ARG A 90 -39.49 6.65 -22.28
C ARG A 90 -40.69 6.82 -21.34
N LEU A 91 -40.73 7.89 -20.55
CA LEU A 91 -41.87 8.17 -19.65
C LEU A 91 -43.15 8.56 -20.40
N LYS A 92 -43.04 9.10 -21.61
CA LYS A 92 -44.19 9.57 -22.39
C LYS A 92 -45.21 8.47 -22.74
N PRO A 93 -44.84 7.36 -23.40
CA PRO A 93 -45.79 6.28 -23.69
C PRO A 93 -46.32 5.63 -22.41
N LEU A 94 -45.53 5.60 -21.33
CA LEU A 94 -45.97 5.10 -20.03
C LEU A 94 -47.09 5.98 -19.44
N SER A 95 -46.96 7.30 -19.59
CA SER A 95 -48.02 8.24 -19.20
C SER A 95 -49.28 7.99 -20.00
N ASP A 96 -49.17 7.86 -21.33
CA ASP A 96 -50.31 7.68 -22.21
C ASP A 96 -51.11 6.42 -21.86
N GLN A 97 -50.43 5.29 -21.63
CA GLN A 97 -51.07 4.05 -21.18
C GLN A 97 -51.79 4.20 -19.83
N CYS A 98 -51.28 5.04 -18.92
CA CYS A 98 -51.88 5.26 -17.61
C CYS A 98 -53.11 6.20 -17.64
N THR A 99 -53.31 6.94 -18.74
CA THR A 99 -54.47 7.84 -18.92
C THR A 99 -55.71 7.13 -19.48
N LEU A 100 -55.55 5.94 -20.06
CA LEU A 100 -56.64 5.14 -20.61
C LEU A 100 -57.67 4.77 -19.53
N SER A 101 -58.95 4.68 -19.92
CA SER A 101 -60.08 4.39 -19.02
C SER A 101 -59.99 3.02 -18.36
N SER A 102 -59.42 2.03 -19.05
CA SER A 102 -59.11 0.71 -18.53
C SER A 102 -57.68 0.33 -18.87
N PHE A 103 -56.82 0.18 -17.86
CA PHE A 103 -55.44 -0.26 -18.08
C PHE A 103 -55.41 -1.73 -18.52
N THR A 104 -54.99 -1.98 -19.75
CA THR A 104 -54.94 -3.32 -20.38
C THR A 104 -53.55 -3.96 -20.36
N GLY A 105 -52.54 -3.27 -19.82
CA GLY A 105 -51.16 -3.75 -19.75
C GLY A 105 -50.87 -4.70 -18.59
N GLY A 106 -49.67 -5.27 -18.58
CA GLY A 106 -49.16 -6.04 -17.45
C GLY A 106 -48.90 -5.14 -16.24
N LYS A 107 -49.69 -5.25 -15.17
CA LYS A 107 -49.58 -4.37 -14.00
C LYS A 107 -48.21 -4.40 -13.33
N LEU A 108 -47.59 -5.58 -13.22
CA LEU A 108 -46.27 -5.74 -12.62
C LEU A 108 -45.16 -5.15 -13.50
N LEU A 109 -45.25 -5.35 -14.82
CA LEU A 109 -44.31 -4.75 -15.77
C LEU A 109 -44.37 -3.22 -15.68
N MET A 110 -45.58 -2.65 -15.68
CA MET A 110 -45.76 -1.22 -15.58
C MET A 110 -45.24 -0.65 -14.26
N GLN A 111 -45.43 -1.36 -13.15
CA GLN A 111 -44.82 -1.00 -11.88
C GLN A 111 -43.30 -0.95 -12.00
N SER A 112 -42.68 -2.03 -12.50
CA SER A 112 -41.23 -2.08 -12.71
C SER A 112 -40.73 -0.92 -13.58
N ASP A 113 -41.39 -0.64 -14.69
CA ASP A 113 -40.99 0.44 -15.62
C ASP A 113 -41.07 1.83 -14.96
N LEU A 114 -42.12 2.09 -14.17
CA LEU A 114 -42.26 3.34 -13.43
C LEU A 114 -41.20 3.47 -12.32
N ASP A 115 -40.84 2.38 -11.64
CA ASP A 115 -39.78 2.39 -10.62
C ASP A 115 -38.40 2.61 -11.24
N ILE A 116 -38.12 1.96 -12.38
CA ILE A 116 -36.89 2.17 -13.16
C ILE A 116 -36.79 3.63 -13.62
N ALA A 117 -37.87 4.19 -14.17
CA ALA A 117 -37.90 5.59 -14.59
C ALA A 117 -37.73 6.55 -13.40
N SER A 118 -38.36 6.25 -12.27
CA SER A 118 -38.24 7.02 -11.03
C SER A 118 -36.82 7.02 -10.48
N SER A 119 -36.15 5.86 -10.49
CA SER A 119 -34.74 5.72 -10.11
C SER A 119 -33.82 6.47 -11.09
N SER A 120 -34.08 6.35 -12.40
CA SER A 120 -33.33 7.08 -13.44
C SER A 120 -33.43 8.60 -13.25
N LEU A 121 -34.64 9.12 -13.01
CA LEU A 121 -34.85 10.55 -12.71
C LEU A 121 -34.11 10.98 -11.45
N SER A 122 -34.11 10.15 -10.41
CA SER A 122 -33.36 10.44 -9.18
C SER A 122 -31.85 10.55 -9.45
N SER A 123 -31.28 9.71 -10.32
CA SER A 123 -29.88 9.84 -10.73
C SER A 123 -29.65 11.15 -11.47
N HIS A 124 -30.47 11.46 -12.48
CA HIS A 124 -30.33 12.71 -13.23
C HIS A 124 -30.43 13.95 -12.34
N LEU A 125 -31.39 13.97 -11.40
CA LEU A 125 -31.52 15.07 -10.44
C LEU A 125 -30.27 15.22 -9.56
N ARG A 126 -29.70 14.12 -9.10
CA ARG A 126 -28.45 14.14 -8.33
C ARG A 126 -27.28 14.67 -9.17
N ASP A 127 -27.20 14.26 -10.43
CA ASP A 127 -26.11 14.64 -11.34
C ASP A 127 -26.20 16.13 -11.71
N LEU A 128 -27.41 16.64 -11.99
CA LEU A 128 -27.66 18.07 -12.22
C LEU A 128 -27.42 18.90 -10.95
N TYR A 129 -27.82 18.39 -9.78
CA TYR A 129 -27.53 19.04 -8.50
C TYR A 129 -26.03 19.16 -8.24
N LEU A 130 -25.25 18.08 -8.52
CA LEU A 130 -23.80 18.11 -8.40
C LEU A 130 -23.19 19.15 -9.33
N LEU A 131 -23.64 19.20 -10.59
CA LEU A 131 -23.17 20.17 -11.59
C LEU A 131 -23.45 21.63 -11.17
N LEU A 132 -24.63 21.90 -10.60
CA LEU A 132 -24.98 23.23 -10.11
C LEU A 132 -24.12 23.62 -8.89
N ARG A 133 -23.93 22.70 -7.94
CA ARG A 133 -23.18 22.95 -6.70
C ARG A 133 -21.67 23.08 -6.93
N SER A 134 -21.13 22.45 -7.99
CA SER A 134 -19.70 22.47 -8.27
C SER A 134 -19.19 23.81 -8.79
N GLY A 135 -20.08 24.72 -9.21
CA GLY A 135 -19.70 26.01 -9.80
C GLY A 135 -19.06 25.89 -11.19
N VAL A 136 -19.01 24.68 -11.77
CA VAL A 136 -18.42 24.38 -13.09
C VAL A 136 -19.16 25.06 -14.24
N LEU A 137 -20.42 25.47 -14.02
CA LEU A 137 -21.12 26.31 -14.98
C LEU A 137 -20.65 27.77 -14.91
N HIS A 138 -20.24 28.26 -13.74
CA HIS A 138 -20.05 29.71 -13.53
C HIS A 138 -18.71 30.27 -14.00
N GLN A 139 -17.70 29.41 -14.21
CA GLN A 139 -16.36 29.84 -14.59
C GLN A 139 -16.04 29.43 -16.03
N SER A 140 -15.59 30.39 -16.84
CA SER A 140 -15.14 30.16 -18.22
C SER A 140 -14.00 29.13 -18.31
N ASN A 141 -13.12 29.10 -17.30
CA ASN A 141 -12.02 28.14 -17.22
C ASN A 141 -12.51 26.69 -17.01
N ALA A 142 -13.77 26.48 -16.63
CA ALA A 142 -14.33 25.15 -16.44
C ALA A 142 -14.84 24.52 -17.75
N ILE A 143 -14.74 25.21 -18.88
CA ILE A 143 -14.99 24.63 -20.21
C ILE A 143 -13.90 23.58 -20.52
N VAL A 144 -12.64 23.90 -20.20
CA VAL A 144 -11.47 23.01 -20.36
C VAL A 144 -10.78 22.83 -19.01
N LEU A 145 -10.63 21.58 -18.54
CA LEU A 145 -9.84 21.24 -17.34
C LEU A 145 -8.44 21.88 -17.43
N SER A 146 -8.27 23.01 -16.74
CA SER A 146 -7.06 23.82 -16.79
C SER A 146 -6.38 23.79 -15.42
N HIS A 147 -5.09 23.45 -15.42
CA HIS A 147 -4.34 23.29 -14.18
C HIS A 147 -4.12 24.66 -13.52
N PRO A 148 -4.21 24.75 -12.17
CA PRO A 148 -3.89 25.96 -11.46
C PRO A 148 -2.42 26.33 -11.67
N GLY A 149 -2.16 27.62 -11.94
CA GLY A 149 -0.83 28.17 -12.20
C GLY A 149 0.12 28.08 -11.01
N PRO A 150 1.43 28.33 -11.22
CA PRO A 150 2.39 28.44 -10.13
C PRO A 150 2.06 29.69 -9.29
N GLY A 151 1.60 29.49 -8.06
CA GLY A 151 1.21 30.56 -7.13
C GLY A 151 -0.30 30.77 -6.96
N SER A 152 -1.15 29.90 -7.51
CA SER A 152 -2.60 29.94 -7.28
C SER A 152 -2.97 29.84 -5.80
N ASP A 153 -4.01 30.58 -5.41
CA ASP A 153 -4.53 30.58 -4.05
C ASP A 153 -5.26 29.26 -3.74
N LYS A 154 -5.51 29.00 -2.45
CA LYS A 154 -6.19 27.78 -2.00
C LYS A 154 -7.59 27.62 -2.59
N ASP A 155 -8.29 28.73 -2.84
CA ASP A 155 -9.66 28.71 -3.37
C ASP A 155 -9.69 28.26 -4.84
N ASP A 156 -8.72 28.69 -5.65
CA ASP A 156 -8.56 28.23 -7.04
C ASP A 156 -8.27 26.74 -7.11
N LEU A 157 -7.39 26.26 -6.20
CA LEU A 157 -7.08 24.85 -6.09
C LEU A 157 -8.30 24.03 -5.62
N GLY A 158 -9.05 24.53 -4.64
CA GLY A 158 -10.29 23.90 -4.17
C GLY A 158 -11.35 23.81 -5.28
N PHE A 159 -11.51 24.88 -6.07
CA PHE A 159 -12.38 24.85 -7.24
C PHE A 159 -11.93 23.82 -8.27
N PHE A 160 -10.64 23.79 -8.62
CA PHE A 160 -10.09 22.82 -9.57
C PHE A 160 -10.35 21.37 -9.12
N ILE A 161 -10.14 21.08 -7.83
CA ILE A 161 -10.44 19.76 -7.26
C ILE A 161 -11.92 19.44 -7.40
N ARG A 162 -12.81 20.39 -7.07
CA ARG A 162 -14.25 20.20 -7.20
C ARG A 162 -14.68 19.97 -8.66
N ASP A 163 -14.09 20.66 -9.63
CA ASP A 163 -14.33 20.42 -11.06
C ASP A 163 -13.85 19.02 -11.47
N VAL A 164 -12.62 18.64 -11.10
CA VAL A 164 -12.06 17.30 -11.34
C VAL A 164 -12.99 16.20 -10.82
N PHE A 165 -13.43 16.29 -9.56
CA PHE A 165 -14.34 15.29 -8.98
C PHE A 165 -15.74 15.34 -9.60
N THR A 166 -16.23 16.51 -9.99
CA THR A 166 -17.50 16.62 -10.73
C THR A 166 -17.41 15.85 -12.05
N ARG A 167 -16.36 16.08 -12.84
CA ARG A 167 -16.12 15.36 -14.10
C ARG A 167 -15.90 13.87 -13.90
N LEU A 168 -15.30 13.48 -12.78
CA LEU A 168 -15.12 12.08 -12.40
C LEU A 168 -16.45 11.38 -12.07
N GLN A 169 -17.38 12.11 -11.43
CA GLN A 169 -18.70 11.63 -11.01
C GLN A 169 -19.70 11.55 -12.17
N ILE A 170 -19.87 12.63 -12.93
CA ILE A 170 -20.93 12.76 -13.92
C ILE A 170 -20.45 12.72 -15.38
N GLY A 171 -19.14 12.87 -15.61
CA GLY A 171 -18.59 12.87 -16.95
C GLY A 171 -18.59 11.48 -17.60
N GLY A 172 -18.64 11.47 -18.94
CA GLY A 172 -18.35 10.27 -19.73
C GLY A 172 -16.91 9.78 -19.56
N ILE A 173 -16.61 8.62 -20.17
CA ILE A 173 -15.33 7.90 -20.04
C ILE A 173 -14.12 8.81 -20.26
N GLU A 174 -14.13 9.59 -21.33
CA GLU A 174 -13.03 10.51 -21.67
C GLU A 174 -12.84 11.61 -20.64
N PHE A 175 -13.92 12.12 -20.05
CA PHE A 175 -13.84 13.12 -18.98
C PHE A 175 -13.31 12.51 -17.69
N LYS A 176 -13.72 11.29 -17.33
CA LYS A 176 -13.19 10.58 -16.16
C LYS A 176 -11.69 10.33 -16.31
N LYS A 177 -11.25 9.90 -17.50
CA LYS A 177 -9.83 9.68 -17.81
C LYS A 177 -9.02 10.97 -17.67
N LYS A 178 -9.44 12.05 -18.34
CA LYS A 178 -8.74 13.36 -18.24
C LYS A 178 -8.74 13.90 -16.81
N ALA A 179 -9.85 13.77 -16.08
CA ALA A 179 -9.95 14.17 -14.68
C ALA A 179 -8.96 13.40 -13.80
N LEU A 180 -8.84 12.08 -13.98
CA LEU A 180 -7.86 11.27 -13.25
C LEU A 180 -6.42 11.59 -13.63
N GLU A 181 -6.13 11.82 -14.91
CA GLU A 181 -4.81 12.28 -15.35
C GLU A 181 -4.42 13.60 -14.68
N SER A 182 -5.32 14.57 -14.68
CA SER A 182 -5.15 15.86 -13.97
C SER A 182 -5.00 15.69 -12.45
N LEU A 183 -5.79 14.80 -11.84
CA LEU A 183 -5.68 14.49 -10.42
C LEU A 183 -4.30 13.91 -10.10
N LEU A 184 -3.82 12.95 -10.88
CA LEU A 184 -2.51 12.33 -10.69
C LEU A 184 -1.36 13.33 -10.89
N GLN A 185 -1.48 14.26 -11.85
CA GLN A 185 -0.52 15.35 -12.00
C GLN A 185 -0.49 16.25 -10.77
N LEU A 186 -1.66 16.57 -10.21
CA LEU A 186 -1.76 17.38 -8.99
C LEU A 186 -1.17 16.65 -7.77
N LEU A 187 -1.43 15.36 -7.62
CA LEU A 187 -0.90 14.55 -6.51
C LEU A 187 0.63 14.39 -6.57
N ASN A 188 1.23 14.47 -7.76
CA ASN A 188 2.68 14.44 -7.93
C ASN A 188 3.38 15.79 -7.69
N LYS A 189 2.62 16.89 -7.57
CA LYS A 189 3.18 18.23 -7.49
C LYS A 189 3.82 18.52 -6.13
N ASP A 190 3.04 18.41 -5.06
CA ASP A 190 3.47 18.71 -3.70
C ASP A 190 2.49 18.17 -2.64
N GLU A 191 2.97 18.03 -1.41
CA GLU A 191 2.19 17.50 -0.28
C GLU A 191 1.00 18.41 0.09
N LYS A 192 1.08 19.73 -0.10
CA LYS A 192 -0.05 20.63 0.20
C LYS A 192 -1.21 20.36 -0.75
N SER A 193 -0.92 20.19 -2.04
CA SER A 193 -1.92 19.81 -3.04
C SER A 193 -2.61 18.51 -2.68
N THR A 194 -1.86 17.49 -2.22
CA THR A 194 -2.45 16.21 -1.77
C THR A 194 -3.38 16.38 -0.56
N ALA A 195 -3.01 17.24 0.40
CA ALA A 195 -3.83 17.50 1.58
C ALA A 195 -5.14 18.22 1.23
N VAL A 196 -5.13 19.13 0.25
CA VAL A 196 -6.36 19.77 -0.23
C VAL A 196 -7.23 18.76 -0.97
N VAL A 197 -6.64 17.87 -1.80
CA VAL A 197 -7.39 16.80 -2.47
C VAL A 197 -8.07 15.89 -1.45
N ALA A 198 -7.39 15.51 -0.37
CA ALA A 198 -7.98 14.65 0.66
C ALA A 198 -9.18 15.33 1.36
N LYS A 199 -9.14 16.65 1.54
CA LYS A 199 -10.17 17.41 2.27
C LYS A 199 -11.36 17.85 1.40
N GLU A 200 -11.08 18.33 0.19
CA GLU A 200 -12.09 18.88 -0.73
C GLU A 200 -12.59 17.84 -1.75
N GLY A 201 -11.82 16.79 -1.97
CA GLY A 201 -12.14 15.73 -2.93
C GLY A 201 -13.17 14.74 -2.40
N ASN A 202 -13.97 14.20 -3.31
CA ASN A 202 -14.91 13.11 -2.98
C ASN A 202 -14.16 11.76 -2.98
N ILE A 203 -13.42 11.49 -1.90
CA ILE A 203 -12.61 10.28 -1.75
C ILE A 203 -13.47 9.02 -1.83
N GLY A 204 -14.68 9.01 -1.26
CA GLY A 204 -15.61 7.88 -1.38
C GLY A 204 -15.93 7.51 -2.83
N TYR A 205 -16.13 8.50 -3.71
CA TYR A 205 -16.29 8.20 -5.15
C TYR A 205 -15.00 7.65 -5.77
N LEU A 206 -13.83 8.18 -5.40
CA LEU A 206 -12.55 7.63 -5.88
C LEU A 206 -12.37 6.17 -5.45
N ILE A 207 -12.74 5.82 -4.21
CA ILE A 207 -12.77 4.43 -3.72
C ILE A 207 -13.74 3.57 -4.51
N SER A 208 -14.92 4.08 -4.88
CA SER A 208 -15.88 3.33 -5.72
C SER A 208 -15.31 2.94 -7.09
N LEU A 209 -14.30 3.68 -7.60
CA LEU A 209 -13.65 3.36 -8.87
C LEU A 209 -12.66 2.18 -8.77
N LEU A 210 -12.32 1.71 -7.56
CA LEU A 210 -11.46 0.54 -7.33
C LEU A 210 -12.19 -0.78 -7.61
N GLU A 211 -13.51 -0.75 -7.70
CA GLU A 211 -14.33 -1.94 -7.93
C GLU A 211 -14.06 -2.60 -9.29
N VAL A 212 -14.28 -3.91 -9.36
CA VAL A 212 -13.95 -4.73 -10.54
C VAL A 212 -14.74 -4.32 -11.79
N ASN A 213 -15.94 -3.78 -11.60
CA ASN A 213 -16.83 -3.38 -12.68
C ASN A 213 -16.44 -2.03 -13.31
N SER A 214 -15.50 -1.31 -12.72
CA SER A 214 -14.98 -0.06 -13.31
C SER A 214 -14.09 -0.37 -14.51
N GLN A 215 -14.03 0.56 -15.45
CA GLN A 215 -13.20 0.39 -16.64
C GLN A 215 -11.72 0.20 -16.27
N PRO A 216 -10.98 -0.72 -16.92
CA PRO A 216 -9.62 -1.09 -16.51
C PRO A 216 -8.67 0.10 -16.34
N LEU A 217 -8.65 1.03 -17.32
CA LEU A 217 -7.79 2.21 -17.27
C LEU A 217 -8.17 3.17 -16.13
N ILE A 218 -9.47 3.42 -15.96
CA ILE A 218 -9.99 4.29 -14.88
C ILE A 218 -9.65 3.67 -13.52
N ARG A 219 -9.85 2.36 -13.38
CA ARG A 219 -9.54 1.61 -12.16
C ARG A 219 -8.06 1.70 -11.81
N GLU A 220 -7.17 1.52 -12.78
CA GLU A 220 -5.73 1.61 -12.56
C GLU A 220 -5.30 3.01 -12.12
N GLN A 221 -5.79 4.06 -12.78
CA GLN A 221 -5.52 5.44 -12.39
C GLN A 221 -6.10 5.78 -11.01
N ALA A 222 -7.29 5.28 -10.68
CA ALA A 222 -7.90 5.48 -9.37
C ALA A 222 -7.10 4.79 -8.25
N VAL A 223 -6.66 3.54 -8.45
CA VAL A 223 -5.81 2.82 -7.50
C VAL A 223 -4.49 3.56 -7.29
N LEU A 224 -3.88 4.07 -8.37
CA LEU A 224 -2.67 4.87 -8.27
C LEU A 224 -2.91 6.14 -7.42
N ALA A 225 -3.98 6.89 -7.70
CA ALA A 225 -4.33 8.09 -6.95
C ALA A 225 -4.55 7.80 -5.46
N VAL A 226 -5.27 6.72 -5.13
CA VAL A 226 -5.48 6.28 -3.74
C VAL A 226 -4.17 5.89 -3.07
N SER A 227 -3.26 5.20 -3.76
CA SER A 227 -1.96 4.83 -3.21
C SER A 227 -1.07 6.04 -2.88
N MET A 228 -1.12 7.08 -3.73
CA MET A 228 -0.40 8.34 -3.50
C MET A 228 -1.00 9.10 -2.33
N LEU A 229 -2.34 9.21 -2.28
CA LEU A 229 -3.04 9.87 -1.18
C LEU A 229 -2.79 9.16 0.15
N ALA A 230 -2.83 7.82 0.20
CA ALA A 230 -2.54 7.07 1.41
C ALA A 230 -1.09 7.30 1.88
N SER A 231 -0.15 7.45 0.95
CA SER A 231 1.27 7.66 1.29
C SER A 231 1.59 9.11 1.69
N SER A 232 0.67 10.06 1.49
CA SER A 232 0.94 11.49 1.67
C SER A 232 0.98 11.94 3.13
N SER A 233 -0.08 11.68 3.89
CA SER A 233 -0.27 12.22 5.24
C SER A 233 -1.21 11.35 6.08
N GLN A 234 -1.12 11.47 7.40
CA GLN A 234 -2.01 10.75 8.32
C GLN A 234 -3.48 11.12 8.15
N ASP A 235 -3.78 12.41 7.94
CA ASP A 235 -5.16 12.87 7.68
C ASP A 235 -5.76 12.20 6.43
N SER A 236 -5.00 12.15 5.34
CA SER A 236 -5.43 11.51 4.09
C SER A 236 -5.68 10.01 4.27
N ARG A 237 -4.80 9.31 5.01
CA ARG A 237 -5.01 7.89 5.33
C ARG A 237 -6.28 7.64 6.12
N LYS A 238 -6.55 8.49 7.12
CA LYS A 238 -7.76 8.40 7.93
C LYS A 238 -9.01 8.54 7.06
N ILE A 239 -9.06 9.52 6.16
CA ILE A 239 -10.18 9.71 5.24
C ILE A 239 -10.37 8.50 4.32
N ILE A 240 -9.29 7.97 3.74
CA ILE A 240 -9.35 6.76 2.90
C ILE A 240 -9.90 5.55 3.67
N PHE A 241 -9.49 5.40 4.94
CA PHE A 241 -9.95 4.32 5.80
C PHE A 241 -11.44 4.47 6.16
N GLU A 242 -11.86 5.68 6.56
CA GLU A 242 -13.26 6.00 6.90
C GLU A 242 -14.21 5.83 5.71
N GLU A 243 -13.75 6.15 4.49
CA GLU A 243 -14.48 5.91 3.24
C GLU A 243 -14.47 4.44 2.78
N GLY A 244 -13.93 3.53 3.61
CA GLY A 244 -13.98 2.08 3.36
C GLY A 244 -12.96 1.59 2.32
N GLY A 245 -11.86 2.32 2.09
CA GLY A 245 -10.87 1.99 1.06
C GLY A 245 -10.11 0.67 1.29
N LEU A 246 -9.99 0.19 2.53
CA LEU A 246 -9.17 -0.97 2.86
C LEU A 246 -9.65 -2.28 2.19
N GLY A 247 -10.96 -2.54 2.21
CA GLY A 247 -11.53 -3.77 1.64
C GLY A 247 -11.27 -3.92 0.13
N PRO A 248 -11.62 -2.91 -0.70
CA PRO A 248 -11.31 -2.91 -2.13
C PRO A 248 -9.82 -3.07 -2.44
N LEU A 249 -8.94 -2.44 -1.64
CA LEU A 249 -7.48 -2.56 -1.80
C LEU A 249 -6.98 -3.98 -1.52
N LEU A 250 -7.45 -4.63 -0.45
CA LEU A 250 -7.11 -6.02 -0.15
C LEU A 250 -7.59 -6.97 -1.25
N ARG A 251 -8.81 -6.78 -1.77
CA ARG A 251 -9.32 -7.55 -2.92
C ARG A 251 -8.43 -7.37 -4.16
N ILE A 252 -7.99 -6.14 -4.44
CA ILE A 252 -7.06 -5.87 -5.54
C ILE A 252 -5.72 -6.58 -5.32
N LEU A 253 -5.21 -6.61 -4.09
CA LEU A 253 -3.97 -7.31 -3.76
C LEU A 253 -4.05 -8.82 -4.06
N GLU A 254 -5.23 -9.43 -3.89
CA GLU A 254 -5.47 -10.84 -4.20
C GLU A 254 -5.68 -11.09 -5.70
N THR A 255 -6.56 -10.33 -6.36
CA THR A 255 -7.05 -10.67 -7.71
C THR A 255 -6.57 -9.72 -8.81
N GLY A 256 -5.85 -8.65 -8.48
CA GLY A 256 -5.41 -7.62 -9.42
C GLY A 256 -4.28 -8.06 -10.34
N SER A 257 -4.03 -7.26 -11.38
CA SER A 257 -2.80 -7.36 -12.18
C SER A 257 -1.58 -6.99 -11.34
N ILE A 258 -0.37 -7.35 -11.79
CA ILE A 258 0.88 -7.05 -11.06
C ILE A 258 1.00 -5.54 -10.74
N SER A 259 0.66 -4.67 -11.70
CA SER A 259 0.65 -3.21 -11.53
C SER A 259 -0.31 -2.79 -10.41
N LEU A 260 -1.56 -3.29 -10.44
CA LEU A 260 -2.57 -2.97 -9.44
C LEU A 260 -2.21 -3.51 -8.06
N LYS A 261 -1.68 -4.74 -7.97
CA LYS A 261 -1.24 -5.35 -6.71
C LYS A 261 -0.13 -4.54 -6.05
N GLU A 262 0.81 -4.02 -6.83
CA GLU A 262 1.87 -3.16 -6.30
C GLU A 262 1.29 -1.88 -5.68
N LYS A 263 0.43 -1.17 -6.41
CA LYS A 263 -0.19 0.07 -5.89
C LYS A 263 -1.11 -0.19 -4.70
N ALA A 264 -1.84 -1.31 -4.70
CA ALA A 264 -2.63 -1.73 -3.56
C ALA A 264 -1.75 -2.06 -2.35
N ALA A 265 -0.63 -2.77 -2.53
CA ALA A 265 0.30 -3.07 -1.44
C ALA A 265 0.89 -1.81 -0.81
N ILE A 266 1.24 -0.81 -1.63
CA ILE A 266 1.69 0.53 -1.16
C ILE A 266 0.62 1.18 -0.29
N ALA A 267 -0.62 1.23 -0.79
CA ALA A 267 -1.74 1.85 -0.07
C ALA A 267 -2.03 1.12 1.26
N VAL A 268 -2.02 -0.22 1.26
CA VAL A 268 -2.27 -1.04 2.45
C VAL A 268 -1.14 -0.88 3.48
N GLU A 269 0.14 -0.86 3.06
CA GLU A 269 1.24 -0.56 3.98
C GLU A 269 1.07 0.83 4.61
N ALA A 270 0.69 1.83 3.81
CA ALA A 270 0.46 3.18 4.31
C ALA A 270 -0.69 3.20 5.33
N ILE A 271 -1.86 2.66 4.99
CA ILE A 271 -3.04 2.62 5.89
C ILE A 271 -2.72 1.91 7.21
N THR A 272 -2.00 0.79 7.15
CA THR A 272 -1.63 0.02 8.34
C THR A 272 -0.57 0.69 9.20
N ALA A 273 0.13 1.72 8.71
CA ALA A 273 1.08 2.49 9.52
C ALA A 273 0.40 3.20 10.70
N ASP A 274 -0.90 3.49 10.58
CA ASP A 274 -1.70 4.00 11.69
C ASP A 274 -2.18 2.80 12.55
N PRO A 275 -1.80 2.73 13.85
CA PRO A 275 -2.04 1.54 14.69
C PRO A 275 -3.53 1.26 14.91
N GLU A 276 -4.38 2.30 14.85
CA GLU A 276 -5.83 2.20 14.95
C GLU A 276 -6.46 1.41 13.79
N ASN A 277 -5.77 1.30 12.65
CA ASN A 277 -6.27 0.57 11.48
C ASN A 277 -5.82 -0.89 11.46
N ALA A 278 -4.88 -1.28 12.31
CA ALA A 278 -4.25 -2.60 12.26
C ALA A 278 -5.25 -3.75 12.43
N TRP A 279 -6.19 -3.63 13.38
CA TRP A 279 -7.24 -4.63 13.63
C TRP A 279 -8.13 -4.89 12.40
N ALA A 280 -8.35 -3.87 11.57
CA ALA A 280 -9.22 -3.96 10.41
C ALA A 280 -8.66 -4.94 9.37
N ILE A 281 -7.34 -5.12 9.30
CA ILE A 281 -6.73 -6.13 8.42
C ILE A 281 -7.27 -7.52 8.74
N SER A 282 -7.37 -7.89 10.02
CA SER A 282 -7.94 -9.19 10.39
C SER A 282 -9.44 -9.25 10.07
N ALA A 283 -10.19 -8.19 10.37
CA ALA A 283 -11.63 -8.13 10.11
C ALA A 283 -11.99 -8.28 8.63
N TYR A 284 -11.15 -7.79 7.71
CA TYR A 284 -11.33 -7.92 6.27
C TYR A 284 -10.68 -9.18 5.67
N GLY A 285 -10.15 -10.10 6.48
CA GLY A 285 -9.44 -11.29 5.98
C GLY A 285 -8.11 -10.96 5.30
N GLY A 286 -7.54 -9.78 5.57
CA GLY A 286 -6.32 -9.29 4.94
C GLY A 286 -5.03 -10.00 5.38
N VAL A 287 -5.05 -10.77 6.47
CA VAL A 287 -3.87 -11.53 6.93
C VAL A 287 -3.43 -12.53 5.86
N SER A 288 -4.36 -13.35 5.34
CA SER A 288 -4.09 -14.32 4.28
C SER A 288 -3.66 -13.64 2.99
N ALA A 289 -4.32 -12.53 2.63
CA ALA A 289 -4.00 -11.74 1.44
C ALA A 289 -2.56 -11.22 1.48
N LEU A 290 -2.11 -10.72 2.64
CA LEU A 290 -0.76 -10.21 2.83
C LEU A 290 0.30 -11.31 2.83
N ILE A 291 0.02 -12.47 3.46
CA ILE A 291 0.93 -13.63 3.43
C ILE A 291 1.08 -14.15 2.00
N GLU A 292 0.00 -14.24 1.24
CA GLU A 292 0.05 -14.68 -0.16
C GLU A 292 0.80 -13.68 -1.04
N ALA A 293 0.59 -12.37 -0.85
CA ALA A 293 1.37 -11.33 -1.53
C ALA A 293 2.87 -11.43 -1.21
N CYS A 294 3.24 -11.81 0.01
CA CYS A 294 4.63 -12.10 0.38
C CYS A 294 5.17 -13.36 -0.32
N ARG A 295 4.32 -14.38 -0.51
CA ARG A 295 4.72 -15.67 -1.07
C ARG A 295 4.93 -15.61 -2.60
N SER A 296 4.02 -14.99 -3.33
CA SER A 296 3.97 -15.05 -4.79
C SER A 296 4.07 -13.69 -5.50
N GLY A 297 4.17 -12.59 -4.75
CA GLY A 297 4.30 -11.24 -5.32
C GLY A 297 5.65 -10.97 -5.99
N SER A 298 5.69 -9.92 -6.83
CA SER A 298 6.95 -9.34 -7.31
C SER A 298 7.73 -8.68 -6.15
N GLN A 299 9.01 -8.38 -6.35
CA GLN A 299 9.85 -7.77 -5.32
C GLN A 299 9.24 -6.49 -4.68
N PRO A 300 8.66 -5.54 -5.45
CA PRO A 300 7.94 -4.40 -4.86
C PRO A 300 6.73 -4.82 -4.01
N ILE A 301 5.90 -5.74 -4.50
CA ILE A 301 4.72 -6.25 -3.79
C ILE A 301 5.14 -6.90 -2.47
N GLN A 302 6.16 -7.77 -2.50
CA GLN A 302 6.71 -8.42 -1.31
C GLN A 302 7.21 -7.40 -0.29
N THR A 303 7.95 -6.38 -0.75
CA THR A 303 8.49 -5.31 0.11
C THR A 303 7.38 -4.55 0.83
N HIS A 304 6.29 -4.21 0.14
CA HIS A 304 5.17 -3.48 0.73
C HIS A 304 4.27 -4.38 1.58
N ALA A 305 4.00 -5.62 1.16
CA ALA A 305 3.23 -6.59 1.93
C ALA A 305 3.91 -6.93 3.27
N VAL A 306 5.23 -7.15 3.27
CA VAL A 306 6.02 -7.31 4.49
C VAL A 306 5.93 -6.08 5.39
N GLY A 307 5.94 -4.88 4.78
CA GLY A 307 5.76 -3.63 5.50
C GLY A 307 4.41 -3.53 6.21
N ALA A 308 3.34 -3.93 5.54
CA ALA A 308 2.01 -4.00 6.13
C ALA A 308 1.96 -5.05 7.26
N LEU A 309 2.51 -6.25 7.03
CA LEU A 309 2.63 -7.31 8.05
C LEU A 309 3.36 -6.84 9.30
N ARG A 310 4.46 -6.08 9.13
CA ARG A 310 5.18 -5.44 10.24
C ARG A 310 4.24 -4.55 11.05
N ASN A 311 3.53 -3.65 10.38
CA ASN A 311 2.77 -2.63 11.07
C ASN A 311 1.66 -3.27 11.93
N VAL A 312 1.01 -4.31 11.40
CA VAL A 312 -0.08 -5.01 12.11
C VAL A 312 0.40 -6.03 13.15
N ALA A 313 1.64 -6.51 13.06
CA ALA A 313 2.24 -7.38 14.08
C ALA A 313 2.45 -6.69 15.45
N SER A 314 2.17 -5.39 15.55
CA SER A 314 2.07 -4.70 16.84
C SER A 314 0.88 -5.19 17.67
N VAL A 315 -0.19 -5.69 17.04
CA VAL A 315 -1.41 -6.19 17.68
C VAL A 315 -1.28 -7.69 17.99
N GLU A 316 -1.54 -8.08 19.24
CA GLU A 316 -1.33 -9.45 19.73
C GLU A 316 -2.15 -10.51 18.98
N ASP A 317 -3.45 -10.27 18.81
CA ASP A 317 -4.34 -11.21 18.12
C ASP A 317 -3.91 -11.44 16.66
N ILE A 318 -3.45 -10.38 15.99
CA ILE A 318 -2.94 -10.47 14.61
C ILE A 318 -1.63 -11.26 14.58
N ARG A 319 -0.75 -11.11 15.57
CA ARG A 319 0.47 -11.94 15.65
C ARG A 319 0.16 -13.43 15.75
N LEU A 320 -0.88 -13.80 16.52
CA LEU A 320 -1.31 -15.18 16.63
C LEU A 320 -1.82 -15.70 15.29
N ALA A 321 -2.71 -14.95 14.63
CA ALA A 321 -3.22 -15.28 13.30
C ALA A 321 -2.09 -15.43 12.26
N LEU A 322 -1.09 -14.54 12.27
CA LEU A 322 0.09 -14.64 11.41
C LEU A 322 0.90 -15.93 11.66
N GLY A 323 1.00 -16.35 12.92
CA GLY A 323 1.65 -17.61 13.30
C GLY A 323 0.90 -18.82 12.75
N GLU A 324 -0.42 -18.85 12.95
CA GLU A 324 -1.31 -19.94 12.52
C GLU A 324 -1.42 -20.06 11.00
N GLU A 325 -1.48 -18.94 10.28
CA GLU A 325 -1.53 -18.91 8.81
C GLU A 325 -0.17 -19.14 8.14
N GLY A 326 0.89 -19.37 8.91
CA GLY A 326 2.20 -19.73 8.37
C GLY A 326 2.95 -18.56 7.74
N ALA A 327 2.85 -17.35 8.30
CA ALA A 327 3.65 -16.21 7.88
C ALA A 327 5.16 -16.44 8.11
N VAL A 328 5.52 -17.16 9.19
CA VAL A 328 6.93 -17.33 9.60
C VAL A 328 7.79 -18.01 8.51
N PRO A 329 7.41 -19.16 7.93
CA PRO A 329 8.15 -19.75 6.81
C PRO A 329 8.33 -18.81 5.61
N VAL A 330 7.28 -18.04 5.26
CA VAL A 330 7.32 -17.09 4.14
C VAL A 330 8.30 -15.96 4.42
N LEU A 331 8.28 -15.39 5.62
CA LEU A 331 9.21 -14.35 6.02
C LEU A 331 10.66 -14.86 6.06
N VAL A 332 10.90 -16.08 6.54
CA VAL A 332 12.23 -16.70 6.52
C VAL A 332 12.73 -16.92 5.09
N GLN A 333 11.85 -17.34 4.17
CA GLN A 333 12.20 -17.46 2.76
C GLN A 333 12.56 -16.10 2.14
N LEU A 334 11.75 -15.06 2.38
CA LEU A 334 12.02 -13.71 1.89
C LEU A 334 13.28 -13.09 2.49
N LEU A 335 13.67 -13.47 3.71
CA LEU A 335 14.97 -13.08 4.24
C LEU A 335 16.13 -13.63 3.39
N VAL A 336 15.98 -14.82 2.79
CA VAL A 336 17.02 -15.43 1.93
C VAL A 336 16.97 -14.91 0.49
N SER A 337 15.78 -14.82 -0.10
CA SER A 337 15.60 -14.53 -1.53
C SER A 337 15.15 -13.09 -1.85
N GLY A 338 14.73 -12.33 -0.84
CA GLY A 338 14.24 -10.96 -1.01
C GLY A 338 15.35 -9.94 -1.18
N ASN A 339 14.98 -8.77 -1.71
CA ASN A 339 15.88 -7.62 -1.80
C ASN A 339 16.22 -7.04 -0.40
N THR A 340 17.22 -6.15 -0.36
CA THR A 340 17.68 -5.51 0.88
C THR A 340 16.57 -4.76 1.62
N ALA A 341 15.70 -4.06 0.89
CA ALA A 341 14.57 -3.33 1.47
C ALA A 341 13.56 -4.27 2.17
N THR A 342 13.22 -5.41 1.55
CA THR A 342 12.35 -6.43 2.15
C THR A 342 12.99 -6.98 3.42
N GLN A 343 14.27 -7.35 3.34
CA GLN A 343 15.03 -7.86 4.48
C GLN A 343 15.01 -6.85 5.64
N GLU A 344 15.35 -5.59 5.40
CA GLU A 344 15.32 -4.52 6.41
C GLU A 344 13.94 -4.37 7.07
N LYS A 345 12.85 -4.46 6.28
CA LYS A 345 11.48 -4.39 6.82
C LYS A 345 11.11 -5.60 7.69
N ILE A 346 11.59 -6.81 7.39
CA ILE A 346 11.36 -8.01 8.22
C ILE A 346 12.08 -7.90 9.58
N LEU A 347 13.16 -7.12 9.65
CA LEU A 347 14.08 -7.11 10.79
C LEU A 347 13.90 -5.91 11.70
N SER A 348 13.44 -4.80 11.13
CA SER A 348 12.93 -3.67 11.89
C SER A 348 11.65 -4.02 12.65
N SER A 349 10.90 -5.05 12.20
CA SER A 349 9.53 -5.29 12.61
C SER A 349 9.31 -6.11 13.86
N SER A 350 10.23 -6.99 14.27
CA SER A 350 9.84 -7.92 15.34
C SER A 350 11.02 -8.44 16.14
N THR A 351 11.08 -8.05 17.41
CA THR A 351 11.81 -8.82 18.42
C THR A 351 11.42 -10.31 18.34
N THR A 352 10.17 -10.63 17.97
CA THR A 352 9.69 -12.01 17.78
C THR A 352 10.31 -12.73 16.59
N THR A 353 10.47 -12.11 15.42
CA THR A 353 11.16 -12.75 14.27
C THR A 353 12.64 -12.95 14.56
N VAL A 354 13.28 -11.97 15.21
CA VAL A 354 14.69 -12.10 15.65
C VAL A 354 14.82 -13.21 16.70
N ILE A 355 13.90 -13.31 17.67
CA ILE A 355 13.84 -14.41 18.63
C ILE A 355 13.62 -15.75 17.91
N GLN A 356 12.73 -15.84 16.93
CA GLN A 356 12.51 -17.06 16.15
C GLN A 356 13.74 -17.47 15.33
N LEU A 357 14.47 -16.53 14.72
CA LEU A 357 15.78 -16.81 14.11
C LEU A 357 16.75 -17.38 15.13
N SER A 358 16.76 -16.83 16.35
CA SER A 358 17.57 -17.33 17.47
C SER A 358 17.18 -18.76 17.87
N GLU A 359 15.89 -19.09 17.82
CA GLU A 359 15.39 -20.45 18.07
C GLU A 359 15.77 -21.38 16.93
N PHE A 360 15.64 -20.99 15.65
CA PHE A 360 16.07 -21.81 14.51
C PHE A 360 17.56 -22.14 14.54
N ILE A 361 18.40 -21.25 15.06
CA ILE A 361 19.84 -21.53 15.31
C ILE A 361 20.02 -22.65 16.34
N LYS A 362 19.13 -22.76 17.33
CA LYS A 362 19.15 -23.82 18.35
C LYS A 362 18.57 -25.15 17.84
N HIS A 363 17.79 -25.14 16.76
CA HIS A 363 17.18 -26.35 16.18
C HIS A 363 18.22 -27.27 15.52
N ARG A 364 17.88 -28.54 15.31
CA ARG A 364 18.80 -29.54 14.70
C ARG A 364 18.91 -29.48 13.17
N ASN A 365 18.13 -28.64 12.50
CA ASN A 365 18.12 -28.58 11.04
C ASN A 365 19.24 -27.66 10.53
N MET A 366 20.27 -28.26 9.92
CA MET A 366 21.46 -27.55 9.44
C MET A 366 21.16 -26.44 8.42
N VAL A 367 20.13 -26.63 7.58
CA VAL A 367 19.74 -25.62 6.58
C VAL A 367 19.14 -24.39 7.27
N LEU A 368 18.25 -24.59 8.24
CA LEU A 368 17.67 -23.50 9.02
C LEU A 368 18.73 -22.78 9.87
N GLN A 369 19.68 -23.53 10.44
CA GLN A 369 20.80 -22.97 11.19
C GLN A 369 21.69 -22.10 10.30
N GLN A 370 22.03 -22.57 9.09
CA GLN A 370 22.84 -21.81 8.14
C GLN A 370 22.13 -20.54 7.67
N ILE A 371 20.86 -20.65 7.29
CA ILE A 371 20.06 -19.50 6.89
C ILE A 371 20.02 -18.48 8.02
N SER A 372 19.67 -18.91 9.23
CA SER A 372 19.52 -18.01 10.37
C SER A 372 20.85 -17.36 10.79
N ALA A 373 21.98 -18.08 10.74
CA ALA A 373 23.30 -17.53 11.02
C ALA A 373 23.78 -16.56 9.92
N SER A 374 23.54 -16.88 8.64
CA SER A 374 23.87 -15.99 7.52
C SER A 374 23.05 -14.71 7.55
N LEU A 375 21.81 -14.81 8.00
CA LEU A 375 20.96 -13.65 8.24
C LEU A 375 21.50 -12.85 9.42
N LEU A 376 21.63 -13.39 10.63
CA LEU A 376 22.12 -12.62 11.78
C LEU A 376 23.46 -11.89 11.53
N SER A 377 24.33 -12.42 10.65
CA SER A 377 25.60 -11.77 10.30
C SER A 377 25.48 -10.59 9.33
N LYS A 378 24.53 -10.60 8.41
CA LYS A 378 24.35 -9.55 7.40
C LYS A 378 23.49 -8.39 7.89
N LEU A 379 22.82 -8.56 9.02
CA LEU A 379 21.73 -7.70 9.44
C LEU A 379 22.12 -6.72 10.53
N SER A 380 21.65 -5.48 10.40
CA SER A 380 21.81 -4.42 11.39
C SER A 380 20.74 -4.55 12.48
N ILE A 381 21.04 -5.32 13.52
CA ILE A 381 20.12 -5.58 14.63
C ILE A 381 20.24 -4.48 15.70
N SER A 382 19.12 -4.02 16.27
CA SER A 382 19.12 -3.07 17.39
C SER A 382 19.77 -3.66 18.65
N GLU A 383 20.37 -2.82 19.50
CA GLU A 383 20.98 -3.26 20.77
C GLU A 383 19.97 -3.97 21.70
N GLY A 384 18.69 -3.59 21.65
CA GLY A 384 17.61 -4.28 22.37
C GLY A 384 17.41 -5.72 21.89
N ASN A 385 17.28 -5.91 20.57
CA ASN A 385 17.08 -7.23 19.98
C ASN A 385 18.33 -8.12 20.15
N LYS A 386 19.54 -7.56 20.03
CA LYS A 386 20.79 -8.29 20.29
C LYS A 386 20.83 -8.86 21.72
N ARG A 387 20.29 -8.15 22.71
CA ARG A 387 20.16 -8.66 24.09
C ARG A 387 19.14 -9.79 24.21
N ALA A 388 18.02 -9.70 23.50
CA ALA A 388 16.98 -10.72 23.54
C ALA A 388 17.44 -12.08 22.98
N ILE A 389 18.35 -12.07 22.00
CA ILE A 389 18.82 -13.29 21.33
C ILE A 389 20.18 -13.82 21.82
N SER A 390 20.71 -13.29 22.92
CA SER A 390 22.01 -13.68 23.45
C SER A 390 22.14 -15.19 23.71
N SER A 391 21.03 -15.84 24.09
CA SER A 391 20.95 -17.28 24.32
C SER A 391 21.32 -18.16 23.10
N CYS A 392 21.31 -17.64 21.86
CA CYS A 392 21.71 -18.41 20.68
C CYS A 392 23.23 -18.42 20.44
N MET A 393 24.01 -17.58 21.14
CA MET A 393 25.46 -17.45 20.91
C MET A 393 26.21 -18.78 21.09
N GLY A 394 25.85 -19.61 22.07
CA GLY A 394 26.52 -20.90 22.28
C GLY A 394 26.26 -21.91 21.14
N SER A 395 25.07 -21.86 20.54
CA SER A 395 24.75 -22.62 19.33
C SER A 395 25.51 -22.10 18.11
N LEU A 396 25.66 -20.78 17.97
CA LEU A 396 26.50 -20.20 16.92
C LEU A 396 27.97 -20.61 17.06
N VAL A 397 28.52 -20.65 18.28
CA VAL A 397 29.90 -21.13 18.53
C VAL A 397 30.04 -22.58 18.08
N LYS A 398 29.06 -23.43 18.38
CA LYS A 398 29.03 -24.82 17.89
C LYS A 398 28.99 -24.90 16.36
N LEU A 399 28.23 -24.02 15.69
CA LEU A 399 28.17 -24.00 14.22
C LEU A 399 29.48 -23.58 13.57
N MET A 400 30.32 -22.79 14.24
CA MET A 400 31.65 -22.47 13.74
C MET A 400 32.58 -23.70 13.65
N GLU A 401 32.32 -24.76 14.43
CA GLU A 401 33.07 -26.02 14.35
C GLU A 401 32.69 -26.85 13.11
N SER A 402 31.53 -26.59 12.51
CA SER A 402 31.06 -27.35 11.35
C SER A 402 31.64 -26.81 10.03
N PRO A 403 32.43 -27.61 9.27
CA PRO A 403 33.02 -27.18 8.01
C PRO A 403 32.03 -27.20 6.83
N LYS A 404 30.88 -27.86 7.01
CA LYS A 404 29.78 -27.91 6.05
C LYS A 404 28.51 -27.40 6.71
N PRO A 405 27.66 -26.66 5.98
CA PRO A 405 27.80 -26.15 4.61
C PRO A 405 28.83 -25.00 4.46
N MET A 406 29.36 -24.79 3.25
CA MET A 406 30.33 -23.71 2.97
C MET A 406 29.76 -22.34 3.34
N GLY A 407 30.58 -21.50 3.96
CA GLY A 407 30.18 -20.17 4.43
C GLY A 407 29.48 -20.14 5.80
N LEU A 408 29.10 -21.29 6.37
CA LEU A 408 28.47 -21.36 7.70
C LEU A 408 29.40 -20.83 8.80
N GLN A 409 30.68 -21.21 8.77
CA GLN A 409 31.66 -20.77 9.77
C GLN A 409 31.82 -19.24 9.78
N ASP A 410 31.88 -18.63 8.60
CA ASP A 410 31.99 -17.17 8.44
C ASP A 410 30.71 -16.47 8.92
N ALA A 411 29.55 -16.97 8.49
CA ALA A 411 28.24 -16.47 8.92
C ALA A 411 28.08 -16.54 10.44
N ALA A 412 28.40 -17.67 11.07
CA ALA A 412 28.31 -17.84 12.51
C ALA A 412 29.26 -16.91 13.26
N ALA A 413 30.51 -16.78 12.80
CA ALA A 413 31.51 -15.90 13.41
C ALA A 413 31.10 -14.42 13.33
N GLN A 414 30.66 -13.96 12.15
CA GLN A 414 30.18 -12.59 11.95
C GLN A 414 28.93 -12.29 12.77
N ALA A 415 27.99 -13.24 12.87
CA ALA A 415 26.79 -13.10 13.70
C ALA A 415 27.16 -12.94 15.18
N ILE A 416 28.07 -13.77 15.70
CA ILE A 416 28.56 -13.63 17.08
C ILE A 416 29.26 -12.29 17.29
N VAL A 417 30.15 -11.87 16.37
CA VAL A 417 30.84 -10.57 16.47
C VAL A 417 29.84 -9.42 16.51
N SER A 418 28.78 -9.46 15.69
CA SER A 418 27.68 -8.49 15.73
C SER A 418 26.98 -8.48 17.09
N LEU A 419 26.65 -9.64 17.66
CA LEU A 419 26.04 -9.74 19.00
C LEU A 419 26.94 -9.25 20.12
N LEU A 420 28.26 -9.43 20.00
CA LEU A 420 29.26 -8.99 20.97
C LEU A 420 29.53 -7.48 20.92
N THR A 421 28.91 -6.72 20.02
CA THR A 421 28.90 -5.26 20.12
C THR A 421 28.23 -4.80 21.43
N VAL A 422 27.26 -5.56 21.94
CA VAL A 422 26.60 -5.31 23.24
C VAL A 422 27.45 -5.81 24.42
N ARG A 423 27.67 -4.98 25.44
CA ARG A 423 28.47 -5.34 26.62
C ARG A 423 27.87 -6.47 27.47
N SER A 424 26.54 -6.56 27.58
CA SER A 424 25.87 -7.65 28.33
C SER A 424 26.15 -9.02 27.69
N ASN A 425 26.08 -9.09 26.35
CA ASN A 425 26.29 -10.32 25.60
C ASN A 425 27.73 -10.84 25.76
N ARG A 426 28.73 -9.95 25.86
CA ARG A 426 30.12 -10.35 26.17
C ARG A 426 30.22 -11.10 27.50
N LYS A 427 29.53 -10.61 28.53
CA LYS A 427 29.52 -11.26 29.85
C LYS A 427 28.80 -12.60 29.79
N GLU A 428 27.72 -12.70 29.03
CA GLU A 428 26.94 -13.92 28.88
C GLU A 428 27.71 -15.02 28.16
N LEU A 429 28.34 -14.71 27.01
CA LEU A 429 29.17 -15.68 26.30
C LEU A 429 30.38 -16.12 27.12
N ALA A 430 31.00 -15.21 27.89
CA ALA A 430 32.12 -15.57 28.76
C ALA A 430 31.70 -16.46 29.94
N ARG A 431 30.44 -16.41 30.38
CA ARG A 431 29.92 -17.30 31.43
C ARG A 431 29.57 -18.70 30.91
N ASP A 432 29.40 -18.87 29.61
CA ASP A 432 29.19 -20.18 28.99
C ASP A 432 30.54 -20.90 28.82
N GLU A 433 30.95 -21.64 29.86
CA GLU A 433 32.19 -22.40 29.90
C GLU A 433 32.36 -23.33 28.69
N LYS A 434 31.27 -23.97 28.23
CA LYS A 434 31.33 -24.89 27.08
C LYS A 434 31.69 -24.15 25.81
N SER A 435 31.08 -22.98 25.58
CA SER A 435 31.38 -22.16 24.41
C SER A 435 32.77 -21.54 24.46
N VAL A 436 33.22 -21.11 25.65
CA VAL A 436 34.60 -20.63 25.83
C VAL A 436 35.61 -21.74 25.52
N MET A 437 35.41 -22.95 26.06
CA MET A 437 36.31 -24.08 25.81
C MET A 437 36.37 -24.45 24.32
N ARG A 438 35.21 -24.48 23.63
CA ARG A 438 35.17 -24.69 22.17
C ARG A 438 35.98 -23.64 21.42
N LEU A 439 35.78 -22.36 21.73
CA LEU A 439 36.56 -21.28 21.10
C LEU A 439 38.06 -21.44 21.31
N VAL A 440 38.51 -21.87 22.50
CA VAL A 440 39.93 -22.14 22.76
C VAL A 440 40.44 -23.35 21.99
N GLN A 441 39.66 -24.45 21.93
CA GLN A 441 40.01 -25.63 21.11
C GLN A 441 40.09 -25.30 19.61
N MET A 442 39.27 -24.37 19.14
CA MET A 442 39.34 -23.88 17.75
C MET A 442 40.58 -23.02 17.49
N LEU A 443 41.18 -22.41 18.52
CA LEU A 443 42.46 -21.71 18.41
C LEU A 443 43.66 -22.65 18.37
N ASP A 444 43.50 -23.93 18.71
CA ASP A 444 44.61 -24.89 18.70
C ASP A 444 45.24 -24.96 17.30
N PRO A 445 46.54 -24.62 17.12
CA PRO A 445 47.22 -24.71 15.82
C PRO A 445 47.05 -26.06 15.12
N GLN A 446 46.89 -27.16 15.87
CA GLN A 446 46.71 -28.51 15.32
C GLN A 446 45.31 -28.77 14.77
N ASN A 447 44.34 -27.88 15.04
CA ASN A 447 42.97 -28.04 14.58
C ASN A 447 42.78 -27.43 13.18
N GLU A 448 42.89 -28.26 12.14
CA GLU A 448 42.74 -27.82 10.73
C GLU A 448 41.27 -27.69 10.28
N THR A 449 40.30 -28.11 11.11
CA THR A 449 38.88 -28.14 10.72
C THR A 449 38.23 -26.76 10.60
N VAL A 450 38.82 -25.75 11.26
CA VAL A 450 38.30 -24.38 11.26
C VAL A 450 39.42 -23.39 10.96
N SER A 451 39.16 -22.48 10.02
CA SER A 451 40.07 -21.35 9.77
C SER A 451 40.24 -20.51 11.03
N LYS A 452 41.49 -20.30 11.46
CA LYS A 452 41.84 -19.55 12.68
C LYS A 452 41.33 -18.10 12.68
N LYS A 453 41.04 -17.56 11.49
CA LYS A 453 40.42 -16.24 11.32
C LYS A 453 39.14 -16.12 12.16
N TYR A 454 38.27 -17.12 12.14
CA TYR A 454 36.96 -17.06 12.77
C TYR A 454 37.01 -17.02 14.32
N PRO A 455 37.65 -17.97 15.03
CA PRO A 455 37.77 -17.89 16.48
C PRO A 455 38.57 -16.66 16.94
N LEU A 456 39.58 -16.22 16.17
CA LEU A 456 40.33 -14.98 16.47
C LEU A 456 39.45 -13.73 16.40
N MET A 457 38.54 -13.63 15.42
CA MET A 457 37.56 -12.55 15.32
C MET A 457 36.66 -12.49 16.56
N VAL A 458 36.09 -13.64 16.96
CA VAL A 458 35.19 -13.75 18.12
C VAL A 458 35.91 -13.41 19.42
N VAL A 459 37.12 -13.97 19.65
CA VAL A 459 37.93 -13.70 20.84
C VAL A 459 38.31 -12.22 20.91
N THR A 460 38.69 -11.61 19.79
CA THR A 460 39.01 -10.17 19.74
C THR A 460 37.79 -9.31 20.08
N ALA A 461 36.60 -9.68 19.62
CA ALA A 461 35.34 -8.99 19.91
C ALA A 461 34.91 -9.18 21.38
N LEU A 462 35.06 -10.39 21.93
CA LEU A 462 34.76 -10.70 23.33
C LEU A 462 35.63 -9.88 24.29
N LEU A 463 36.89 -9.68 23.91
CA LEU A 463 37.87 -8.86 24.65
C LEU A 463 37.74 -7.35 24.38
N ALA A 464 36.83 -6.92 23.52
CA ALA A 464 36.62 -5.50 23.23
C ALA A 464 36.09 -4.75 24.47
N GLY A 465 36.53 -3.50 24.67
CA GLY A 465 36.05 -2.64 25.76
C GLY A 465 36.59 -2.97 27.16
N GLY A 466 37.69 -3.74 27.26
CA GLY A 466 38.45 -3.87 28.52
C GLY A 466 37.83 -4.74 29.61
N SER A 467 36.99 -5.72 29.25
CA SER A 467 36.35 -6.63 30.21
C SER A 467 37.40 -7.53 30.93
N GLY A 468 37.78 -7.14 32.15
CA GLY A 468 38.76 -7.89 32.97
C GLY A 468 38.34 -9.32 33.27
N ASP A 469 37.04 -9.56 33.48
CA ASP A 469 36.50 -10.88 33.79
C ASP A 469 36.59 -11.82 32.58
N CYS A 470 36.24 -11.34 31.38
CA CYS A 470 36.37 -12.14 30.15
C CYS A 470 37.84 -12.53 29.89
N ARG A 471 38.80 -11.64 30.21
CA ARG A 471 40.23 -11.95 30.11
C ARG A 471 40.62 -13.09 31.05
N LYS A 472 40.24 -13.00 32.33
CA LYS A 472 40.54 -14.04 33.33
C LYS A 472 40.00 -15.40 32.90
N ILE A 473 38.75 -15.43 32.40
CA ILE A 473 38.10 -16.66 31.96
C ILE A 473 38.83 -17.27 30.75
N LEU A 474 39.18 -16.47 29.73
CA LEU A 474 39.93 -16.96 28.56
C LEU A 474 41.35 -17.44 28.91
N VAL A 475 42.02 -16.77 29.86
CA VAL A 475 43.33 -17.21 30.36
C VAL A 475 43.20 -18.53 31.10
N ALA A 476 42.19 -18.67 31.98
CA ALA A 476 41.92 -19.90 32.71
C ALA A 476 41.57 -21.08 31.78
N ALA A 477 40.89 -20.80 30.66
CA ALA A 477 40.57 -21.79 29.64
C ALA A 477 41.79 -22.18 28.74
N GLY A 478 42.95 -21.53 28.90
CA GLY A 478 44.17 -21.87 28.17
C GLY A 478 44.41 -21.11 26.86
N ALA A 479 43.63 -20.06 26.56
CA ALA A 479 43.75 -19.32 25.29
C ALA A 479 45.15 -18.70 25.07
N ASN A 480 45.86 -18.34 26.14
CA ASN A 480 47.14 -17.64 26.06
C ASN A 480 48.22 -18.44 25.30
N LYS A 481 48.33 -19.74 25.57
CA LYS A 481 49.32 -20.62 24.93
C LYS A 481 49.09 -20.71 23.42
N HIS A 482 47.83 -20.93 23.01
CA HIS A 482 47.49 -21.03 21.60
C HIS A 482 47.68 -19.69 20.87
N LEU A 483 47.32 -18.56 21.49
CA LEU A 483 47.50 -17.23 20.88
C LEU A 483 48.98 -16.84 20.71
N GLN A 484 49.87 -17.26 21.61
CA GLN A 484 51.31 -17.07 21.46
C GLN A 484 51.84 -17.80 20.22
N ILE A 485 51.54 -19.09 20.10
CA ILE A 485 51.95 -19.93 18.95
C ILE A 485 51.37 -19.37 17.65
N LEU A 486 50.07 -19.00 17.61
CA LEU A 486 49.46 -18.41 16.43
C LEU A 486 50.06 -17.04 16.05
N THR A 487 50.61 -16.30 17.02
CA THR A 487 51.30 -15.02 16.76
C THR A 487 52.69 -15.27 16.16
N GLU A 488 53.40 -16.28 16.63
CA GLU A 488 54.68 -16.73 16.06
C GLU A 488 54.50 -17.27 14.62
N MET A 489 53.38 -17.93 14.36
CA MET A 489 52.97 -18.38 13.00
C MET A 489 52.40 -17.25 12.11
N GLU A 490 52.46 -15.99 12.55
CA GLU A 490 51.98 -14.81 11.81
C GLU A 490 50.51 -14.86 11.36
N VAL A 491 49.65 -15.57 12.10
CA VAL A 491 48.22 -15.67 11.75
C VAL A 491 47.52 -14.33 11.95
N ALA A 492 46.81 -13.86 10.91
CA ALA A 492 46.10 -12.60 10.91
C ALA A 492 45.11 -12.50 12.09
N GLY A 493 45.26 -11.46 12.92
CA GLY A 493 44.42 -11.20 14.09
C GLY A 493 44.94 -11.77 15.41
N ALA A 494 45.89 -12.72 15.40
CA ALA A 494 46.44 -13.35 16.60
C ALA A 494 47.15 -12.35 17.52
N LYS A 495 48.03 -11.51 16.96
CA LYS A 495 48.72 -10.44 17.69
C LYS A 495 47.75 -9.48 18.40
N LYS A 496 46.66 -9.10 17.72
CA LYS A 496 45.64 -8.18 18.26
C LYS A 496 44.84 -8.84 19.39
N ALA A 497 44.48 -10.12 19.24
CA ALA A 497 43.81 -10.89 20.29
C ALA A 497 44.70 -11.04 21.53
N LEU A 498 45.98 -11.40 21.32
CA LEU A 498 46.97 -11.57 22.40
C LEU A 498 47.21 -10.25 23.16
N GLN A 499 47.37 -9.13 22.46
CA GLN A 499 47.51 -7.81 23.09
C GLN A 499 46.30 -7.41 23.95
N ARG A 500 45.07 -7.73 23.47
CA ARG A 500 43.85 -7.49 24.25
C ARG A 500 43.73 -8.42 25.45
N LEU A 501 44.19 -9.67 25.34
CA LEU A 501 44.19 -10.66 26.41
C LEU A 501 45.21 -10.30 27.51
N ALA A 502 46.42 -9.87 27.13
CA ALA A 502 47.44 -9.34 28.03
C ALA A 502 47.01 -8.03 28.72
N GLY A 503 45.98 -7.37 28.16
CA GLY A 503 45.31 -6.24 28.79
C GLY A 503 46.17 -5.00 28.88
N ILE A 504 46.66 -4.48 27.76
CA ILE A 504 47.46 -3.23 27.66
C ILE A 504 48.39 -3.05 28.89
N THR A 505 49.28 -4.01 29.11
CA THR A 505 50.43 -3.80 29.97
C THR A 505 51.50 -3.02 29.20
N LEU A 506 51.23 -1.74 28.95
CA LEU A 506 52.27 -0.74 28.61
C LEU A 506 52.57 0.18 29.81
N LYS A 507 52.20 -0.21 31.02
CA LYS A 507 52.49 0.53 32.26
C LYS A 507 53.42 -0.17 33.26
N SER A 508 54.00 -1.34 32.94
CA SER A 508 54.95 -2.01 33.87
C SER A 508 56.34 -2.31 33.29
N ILE A 509 56.64 -1.89 32.06
CA ILE A 509 58.00 -2.02 31.49
C ILE A 509 58.78 -0.69 31.62
N PHE A 510 58.11 0.46 31.66
CA PHE A 510 58.77 1.78 31.82
C PHE A 510 58.82 2.33 33.25
N SER A 511 58.28 1.63 34.26
CA SER A 511 58.35 2.07 35.67
C SER A 511 59.47 1.42 36.47
N ARG A 512 60.39 0.68 35.82
CA ARG A 512 61.54 0.01 36.48
C ARG A 512 62.92 0.54 36.04
N THR A 513 62.98 1.60 35.25
CA THR A 513 64.25 2.21 34.79
C THR A 513 64.40 3.70 35.11
N TRP A 514 63.58 4.25 36.01
CA TRP A 514 63.79 5.59 36.58
C TRP A 514 63.59 5.54 38.10
N ARG A 515 64.52 4.90 38.79
CA ARG A 515 64.84 5.17 40.20
C ARG A 515 66.21 4.57 40.52
N GLU A 516 67.25 5.24 40.04
CA GLU A 516 68.56 5.32 40.70
C GLU A 516 68.93 6.80 40.79
#